data_AF-A0A2E0QPH1-F1
#
_entry.id   AF-A0A2E0QPH1-F1
#
_cell.length_a   1.000
_cell.length_b   1.000
_cell.length_c   1.000
_cell.angle_alpha   90.00
_cell.angle_beta   90.00
_cell.angle_gamma   90.00
#
_symmetry.space_group_name_H-M   'P 1'
#
loop_
_entity.id
_entity.type
_entity.pdbx_description
1 polymer ?
#
loop_
_entity_poly.entity_id
_entity_poly.type
_entity_poly.pdbx_seq_one_letter_code
_entity_poly.pdbx_strand_id
1 'polypeptide(L)'
;MSYRLLVLLFLTFSSTAFADWPQWRGPHRNGIATSTGLPAELNENTAPKLLWETTEEIPSDHYGGHGSVAIADGKLFLAVVWHLDEPTETRKIDGDVLSTLGYRGTNSIPKETVEKMEHERMNLSRRLRGNALDEWAKKWVEDNLDEKTQLSLGGWVISRFKKGPSAIPLSVYDTLRTVSNKTFANQTEVEAWIDEQNFDPAIREQIVKAIPATKKVANDVILCLDAETGEVVWRFEQKGFPSGRASSSTPCVADGKVYAALSEHIYCVDTKSGEEVWKSKLAGKKGPASSPLFLDGKIIIQQNMLTAFDAATGEELWPNKEIKGANQSPAAWKNLVICNSAKDLCGVDSETGEIVWQQPGGGDGTPVVSDDTVVVSSRLDGKNLIAYQLTEGGAEELWAHGFLARRYGSSPIIHDGFVYHLGSERHICINLESGEIAWEREASSSISSPLVADGKLLVYENRGGFISMIEASGEDYNNLGKAKVGALYCASPAMAGKSIYLRTPKSVACFRFE
;
A
#
# COMPACT_ATOMS: atom_id res chain seq x y z
N MET A 1 -42.09 51.58 -35.22
CA MET A 1 -42.28 50.57 -34.15
C MET A 1 -41.14 49.56 -34.32
N SER A 2 -40.02 49.78 -33.63
CA SER A 2 -38.79 48.99 -33.80
C SER A 2 -38.63 48.05 -32.61
N TYR A 3 -38.77 46.74 -32.82
CA TYR A 3 -38.45 45.74 -31.81
C TYR A 3 -36.99 45.30 -32.01
N ARG A 4 -36.13 45.61 -31.04
CA ARG A 4 -34.79 45.03 -30.92
C ARG A 4 -34.93 43.65 -30.29
N LEU A 5 -34.56 42.60 -31.03
CA LEU A 5 -34.43 41.25 -30.52
C LEU A 5 -33.07 41.15 -29.78
N LEU A 6 -33.12 40.99 -28.46
CA LEU A 6 -31.94 40.77 -27.63
C LEU A 6 -31.67 39.25 -27.60
N VAL A 7 -30.63 38.79 -28.28
CA VAL A 7 -30.17 37.40 -28.20
C VAL A 7 -29.23 37.30 -27.00
N LEU A 8 -29.70 36.67 -25.92
CA LEU A 8 -28.88 36.27 -24.78
C LEU A 8 -28.10 35.01 -25.16
N LEU A 9 -26.79 35.16 -25.42
CA LEU A 9 -25.86 34.04 -25.48
C LEU A 9 -25.66 33.49 -24.06
N PHE A 10 -26.21 32.31 -23.78
CA PHE A 10 -25.78 31.51 -22.63
C PHE A 10 -24.40 30.94 -22.94
N LEU A 11 -23.35 31.52 -22.34
CA LEU A 11 -22.04 30.91 -22.24
C LEU A 11 -22.13 29.77 -21.22
N THR A 12 -22.28 28.54 -21.71
CA THR A 12 -22.04 27.35 -20.90
C THR A 12 -20.55 27.25 -20.61
N PHE A 13 -20.14 27.61 -19.40
CA PHE A 13 -18.82 27.23 -18.88
C PHE A 13 -18.83 25.72 -18.61
N SER A 14 -18.51 24.92 -19.61
CA SER A 14 -18.02 23.55 -19.39
C SER A 14 -16.51 23.64 -19.19
N SER A 15 -16.07 23.87 -17.96
CA SER A 15 -14.71 23.54 -17.54
C SER A 15 -14.77 22.33 -16.61
N THR A 16 -15.10 21.16 -17.15
CA THR A 16 -14.61 19.92 -16.57
C THR A 16 -13.15 19.81 -16.99
N ALA A 17 -12.27 20.58 -16.32
CA ALA A 17 -10.86 20.22 -16.30
C ALA A 17 -10.85 18.88 -15.55
N PHE A 18 -10.70 17.78 -16.28
CA PHE A 18 -10.46 16.50 -15.63
C PHE A 18 -9.21 16.67 -14.77
N ALA A 19 -9.34 16.32 -13.50
CA ALA A 19 -8.20 16.10 -12.64
C ALA A 19 -7.18 15.20 -13.35
N ASP A 20 -5.90 15.58 -13.36
CA ASP A 20 -4.87 14.82 -14.07
C ASP A 20 -4.67 13.42 -13.43
N TRP A 21 -4.91 13.30 -12.12
CA TRP A 21 -4.73 12.06 -11.36
C TRP A 21 -5.61 12.00 -10.09
N PRO A 22 -6.96 12.01 -10.21
CA PRO A 22 -7.87 12.27 -9.09
C PRO A 22 -7.92 11.18 -8.03
N GLN A 23 -7.39 9.99 -8.31
CA GLN A 23 -7.57 8.82 -7.46
C GLN A 23 -6.42 7.82 -7.64
N TRP A 24 -6.46 6.76 -6.84
CA TRP A 24 -5.52 5.63 -6.93
C TRP A 24 -5.37 5.14 -8.36
N ARG A 25 -4.12 5.15 -8.87
CA ARG A 25 -3.74 4.75 -10.23
C ARG A 25 -4.38 5.57 -11.36
N GLY A 26 -4.67 6.84 -11.10
CA GLY A 26 -5.11 7.79 -12.12
C GLY A 26 -6.61 7.74 -12.38
N PRO A 27 -7.10 8.50 -13.38
CA PRO A 27 -8.52 8.70 -13.61
C PRO A 27 -9.30 7.40 -13.84
N HIS A 28 -8.68 6.40 -14.46
CA HIS A 28 -9.29 5.10 -14.78
C HIS A 28 -8.78 3.95 -13.90
N ARG A 29 -7.99 4.24 -12.85
CA ARG A 29 -7.36 3.24 -11.96
C ARG A 29 -6.47 2.20 -12.66
N ASN A 30 -6.02 2.48 -13.89
CA ASN A 30 -5.21 1.59 -14.72
C ASN A 30 -3.70 1.92 -14.68
N GLY A 31 -3.31 3.01 -14.04
CA GLY A 31 -1.92 3.46 -13.94
C GLY A 31 -1.40 4.11 -15.22
N ILE A 32 -2.27 4.58 -16.12
CA ILE A 32 -1.88 5.28 -17.34
C ILE A 32 -2.11 6.79 -17.16
N ALA A 33 -1.06 7.58 -17.37
CA ALA A 33 -1.09 9.04 -17.41
C ALA A 33 -1.30 9.53 -18.84
N THR A 34 -2.00 10.66 -18.98
CA THR A 34 -2.11 11.42 -20.25
C THR A 34 -0.90 12.32 -20.50
N SER A 35 0.06 12.32 -19.57
CA SER A 35 1.31 13.07 -19.64
C SER A 35 2.12 12.76 -20.90
N THR A 36 2.66 13.80 -21.53
CA THR A 36 3.50 13.73 -22.74
C THR A 36 4.77 14.56 -22.59
N GLY A 37 5.73 14.33 -23.48
CA GLY A 37 6.97 15.12 -23.54
C GLY A 37 7.97 14.77 -22.44
N LEU A 38 7.97 13.51 -22.01
CA LEU A 38 9.03 12.98 -21.15
C LEU A 38 10.32 12.83 -21.95
N PRO A 39 11.50 12.97 -21.30
CA PRO A 39 12.77 12.76 -21.98
C PRO A 39 12.86 11.34 -22.52
N ALA A 40 13.58 11.17 -23.63
CA ALA A 40 13.77 9.86 -24.26
C ALA A 40 14.50 8.86 -23.34
N GLU A 41 15.39 9.37 -22.48
CA GLU A 41 16.14 8.59 -21.50
C GLU A 41 16.40 9.41 -20.23
N LEU A 42 16.73 8.74 -19.13
CA LEU A 42 17.18 9.32 -17.87
C LEU A 42 18.70 9.17 -17.71
N ASN A 43 19.39 10.30 -17.80
CA ASN A 43 20.81 10.46 -17.50
C ASN A 43 21.01 11.67 -16.57
N GLU A 44 22.26 12.06 -16.31
CA GLU A 44 22.57 13.17 -15.39
C GLU A 44 21.92 14.52 -15.77
N ASN A 45 21.61 14.72 -17.06
CA ASN A 45 21.03 15.96 -17.58
C ASN A 45 19.51 15.91 -17.71
N THR A 46 18.95 14.71 -17.91
CA THR A 46 17.50 14.50 -18.14
C THR A 46 16.77 13.89 -16.94
N ALA A 47 17.51 13.59 -15.86
CA ALA A 47 16.92 13.15 -14.60
C ALA A 47 15.90 14.18 -14.08
N PRO A 48 14.76 13.72 -13.53
CA PRO A 48 13.76 14.62 -12.98
C PRO A 48 14.35 15.44 -11.82
N LYS A 49 14.17 16.75 -11.88
CA LYS A 49 14.70 17.69 -10.89
C LYS A 49 13.71 17.88 -9.75
N LEU A 50 14.20 17.82 -8.52
CA LEU A 50 13.41 18.18 -7.33
C LEU A 50 13.06 19.67 -7.42
N LEU A 51 11.76 19.99 -7.45
CA LEU A 51 11.27 21.36 -7.43
C LEU A 51 11.01 21.83 -6.01
N TRP A 52 10.33 20.99 -5.23
CA TRP A 52 10.01 21.26 -3.84
C TRP A 52 9.78 19.96 -3.09
N GLU A 53 9.93 20.04 -1.78
CA GLU A 53 9.56 19.03 -0.80
C GLU A 53 8.83 19.76 0.34
N THR A 54 7.75 19.19 0.88
CA THR A 54 6.98 19.84 1.95
C THR A 54 7.87 20.16 3.15
N THR A 55 7.76 21.37 3.67
CA THR A 55 8.53 21.80 4.85
C THR A 55 7.98 21.24 6.15
N GLU A 56 6.66 21.04 6.23
CA GLU A 56 6.03 20.29 7.32
C GLU A 56 6.35 18.80 7.17
N GLU A 57 6.77 18.16 8.27
CA GLU A 57 6.95 16.71 8.30
C GLU A 57 5.57 16.02 8.21
N ILE A 58 5.35 15.28 7.13
CA ILE A 58 4.16 14.44 6.93
C ILE A 58 4.56 12.99 7.22
N PRO A 59 4.03 12.35 8.27
CA PRO A 59 4.47 11.02 8.67
C PRO A 59 4.06 9.96 7.65
N SER A 60 4.88 8.93 7.54
CA SER A 60 4.67 7.76 6.68
C SER A 60 4.86 6.46 7.49
N ASP A 61 4.79 5.30 6.83
CA ASP A 61 5.04 3.98 7.44
C ASP A 61 4.11 3.68 8.65
N HIS A 62 4.69 3.35 9.80
CA HIS A 62 3.94 3.01 11.01
C HIS A 62 3.24 4.24 11.63
N TYR A 63 3.62 5.44 11.20
CA TYR A 63 3.13 6.70 11.78
C TYR A 63 2.13 7.44 10.90
N GLY A 64 2.03 7.09 9.62
CA GLY A 64 1.12 7.76 8.68
C GLY A 64 0.64 6.92 7.50
N GLY A 65 1.03 5.64 7.46
CA GLY A 65 0.69 4.74 6.35
C GLY A 65 1.47 5.04 5.07
N HIS A 66 0.96 4.49 3.97
CA HIS A 66 1.58 4.49 2.65
C HIS A 66 0.65 5.03 1.55
N GLY A 67 -0.43 5.74 1.93
CA GLY A 67 -1.35 6.36 0.98
C GLY A 67 -0.64 7.30 0.02
N SER A 68 -0.96 7.18 -1.27
CA SER A 68 -0.39 8.04 -2.32
C SER A 68 -1.16 9.36 -2.39
N VAL A 69 -0.69 10.31 -3.20
CA VAL A 69 -1.40 11.58 -3.43
C VAL A 69 -2.40 11.44 -4.57
N ALA A 70 -3.51 12.17 -4.46
CA ALA A 70 -4.41 12.46 -5.59
C ALA A 70 -4.16 13.89 -6.07
N ILE A 71 -4.39 14.15 -7.36
CA ILE A 71 -4.13 15.45 -8.00
C ILE A 71 -5.41 15.90 -8.68
N ALA A 72 -5.88 17.10 -8.35
CA ALA A 72 -6.99 17.76 -9.04
C ALA A 72 -6.84 19.28 -8.96
N ASP A 73 -7.15 20.00 -10.04
CA ASP A 73 -7.20 21.47 -10.08
C ASP A 73 -5.95 22.18 -9.52
N GLY A 74 -4.76 21.66 -9.83
CA GLY A 74 -3.49 22.22 -9.33
C GLY A 74 -3.31 22.08 -7.82
N LYS A 75 -3.97 21.09 -7.21
CA LYS A 75 -3.88 20.75 -5.78
C LYS A 75 -3.58 19.26 -5.61
N LEU A 76 -2.86 18.95 -4.55
CA LEU A 76 -2.58 17.59 -4.11
C LEU A 76 -3.39 17.27 -2.87
N PHE A 77 -4.06 16.13 -2.86
CA PHE A 77 -4.84 15.66 -1.73
C PHE A 77 -4.20 14.41 -1.13
N LEU A 78 -4.07 14.40 0.19
CA LEU A 78 -3.42 13.31 0.91
C LEU A 78 -4.19 12.94 2.17
N ALA A 79 -4.44 11.65 2.35
CA ALA A 79 -5.05 11.07 3.54
C ALA A 79 -3.98 10.40 4.40
N VAL A 80 -3.90 10.78 5.68
CA VAL A 80 -2.90 10.28 6.63
C VAL A 80 -3.56 10.01 7.98
N VAL A 81 -3.35 8.81 8.53
CA VAL A 81 -3.64 8.55 9.95
C VAL A 81 -2.39 8.93 10.73
N TRP A 82 -2.37 10.15 11.26
CA TRP A 82 -1.23 10.78 11.89
C TRP A 82 -1.05 10.28 13.33
N HIS A 83 -0.14 9.33 13.52
CA HIS A 83 0.13 8.76 14.83
C HIS A 83 1.00 9.68 15.67
N LEU A 84 0.67 9.76 16.94
CA LEU A 84 1.38 10.56 17.94
C LEU A 84 1.60 9.70 19.19
N ASP A 85 2.62 10.07 19.97
CA ASP A 85 2.87 9.49 21.27
C ASP A 85 2.48 10.51 22.34
N GLU A 86 1.53 10.14 23.20
CA GLU A 86 1.14 10.94 24.36
C GLU A 86 1.73 10.33 25.64
N PRO A 87 2.24 11.13 26.59
CA PRO A 87 2.59 10.65 27.91
C PRO A 87 1.44 9.88 28.56
N THR A 88 1.75 8.78 29.24
CA THR A 88 0.77 8.01 30.00
C THR A 88 1.37 7.49 31.30
N GLU A 89 0.53 7.34 32.32
CA GLU A 89 0.92 6.67 33.55
C GLU A 89 0.91 5.15 33.38
N THR A 90 -0.07 4.61 32.66
CA THR A 90 -0.25 3.16 32.49
C THR A 90 0.88 2.52 31.69
N ARG A 91 1.09 1.21 31.86
CA ARG A 91 2.06 0.43 31.07
C ARG A 91 1.42 -0.80 30.44
N LYS A 92 1.93 -1.20 29.28
CA LYS A 92 1.50 -2.41 28.56
C LYS A 92 2.72 -3.14 28.01
N ILE A 93 2.64 -4.47 28.00
CA ILE A 93 3.60 -5.34 27.32
C ILE A 93 2.87 -5.95 26.12
N ASP A 94 2.71 -5.18 25.06
CA ASP A 94 1.93 -5.57 23.88
C ASP A 94 2.84 -6.10 22.75
N GLY A 95 2.25 -6.32 21.57
CA GLY A 95 2.97 -6.80 20.40
C GLY A 95 4.12 -5.88 19.95
N ASP A 96 4.03 -4.57 20.20
CA ASP A 96 5.08 -3.62 19.83
C ASP A 96 6.28 -3.71 20.78
N VAL A 97 6.02 -3.91 22.08
CA VAL A 97 7.07 -4.22 23.06
C VAL A 97 7.79 -5.52 22.68
N LEU A 98 7.04 -6.58 22.35
CA LEU A 98 7.62 -7.85 21.90
C LEU A 98 8.44 -7.69 20.61
N SER A 99 7.95 -6.91 19.66
CA SER A 99 8.64 -6.63 18.39
C SER A 99 9.93 -5.86 18.60
N THR A 100 9.94 -4.88 19.52
CA THR A 100 11.12 -4.11 19.96
C THR A 100 12.17 -5.01 20.59
N LEU A 101 11.73 -5.98 21.40
CA LEU A 101 12.59 -7.04 21.95
C LEU A 101 13.04 -8.07 20.90
N GLY A 102 12.62 -7.92 19.65
CA GLY A 102 13.04 -8.75 18.53
C GLY A 102 12.24 -10.04 18.34
N TYR A 103 11.04 -10.18 18.93
CA TYR A 103 10.16 -11.31 18.67
C TYR A 103 9.44 -11.17 17.33
N ARG A 104 9.32 -12.26 16.56
CA ARG A 104 8.54 -12.30 15.30
C ARG A 104 7.51 -13.43 15.24
N GLY A 105 7.40 -14.23 16.31
CA GLY A 105 6.52 -15.40 16.36
C GLY A 105 7.13 -16.64 15.73
N THR A 106 6.74 -17.80 16.24
CA THR A 106 7.20 -19.13 15.76
C THR A 106 6.06 -20.00 15.25
N ASN A 107 4.83 -19.50 15.22
CA ASN A 107 3.64 -20.29 14.91
C ASN A 107 3.64 -20.93 13.51
N SER A 108 4.40 -20.37 12.56
CA SER A 108 4.55 -20.92 11.21
C SER A 108 5.75 -21.85 11.05
N ILE A 109 6.51 -22.11 12.12
CA ILE A 109 7.66 -23.02 12.12
C ILE A 109 7.26 -24.28 12.91
N PRO A 110 7.48 -25.49 12.39
CA PRO A 110 7.23 -26.72 13.14
C PRO A 110 7.96 -26.70 14.48
N LYS A 111 7.30 -27.20 15.53
CA LYS A 111 7.83 -27.16 16.90
C LYS A 111 9.23 -27.79 17.02
N GLU A 112 9.44 -28.93 16.39
CA GLU A 112 10.73 -29.63 16.37
C GLU A 112 11.84 -28.78 15.73
N THR A 113 11.50 -28.05 14.66
CA THR A 113 12.43 -27.13 14.00
C THR A 113 12.77 -25.93 14.88
N VAL A 114 11.81 -25.41 15.65
CA VAL A 114 12.05 -24.34 16.64
C VAL A 114 12.98 -24.82 17.75
N GLU A 115 12.77 -26.04 18.26
CA GLU A 115 13.62 -26.66 19.27
C GLU A 115 15.05 -26.88 18.75
N LYS A 116 15.18 -27.40 17.52
CA LYS A 116 16.47 -27.54 16.82
C LYS A 116 17.18 -26.18 16.66
N MET A 117 16.47 -25.15 16.21
CA MET A 117 16.99 -23.80 16.06
C MET A 117 17.58 -23.26 17.38
N GLU A 118 16.82 -23.34 18.48
CA GLU A 118 17.27 -22.85 19.77
C GLU A 118 18.41 -23.69 20.34
N HIS A 119 18.39 -25.01 20.14
CA HIS A 119 19.49 -25.89 20.52
C HIS A 119 20.78 -25.53 19.80
N GLU A 120 20.75 -25.40 18.47
CA GLU A 120 21.94 -25.06 17.69
C GLU A 120 22.43 -23.64 17.97
N ARG A 121 21.52 -22.67 18.14
CA ARG A 121 21.86 -21.29 18.54
C ARG A 121 22.71 -21.24 19.82
N MET A 122 22.37 -22.09 20.79
CA MET A 122 23.10 -22.16 22.06
C MET A 122 24.45 -22.90 21.94
N ASN A 123 24.62 -23.73 20.91
CA ASN A 123 25.79 -24.60 20.73
C ASN A 123 26.67 -24.20 19.52
N LEU A 124 26.52 -22.99 19.00
CA LEU A 124 27.35 -22.48 17.91
C LEU A 124 28.84 -22.46 18.30
N SER A 125 29.69 -22.96 17.40
CA SER A 125 31.13 -22.92 17.57
C SER A 125 31.63 -21.47 17.70
N ARG A 126 32.46 -21.18 18.70
CA ARG A 126 33.08 -19.86 18.90
C ARG A 126 33.94 -19.40 17.70
N ARG A 127 34.35 -20.33 16.83
CA ARG A 127 35.11 -20.02 15.60
C ARG A 127 34.21 -19.59 14.44
N LEU A 128 32.91 -19.87 14.51
CA LEU A 128 31.92 -19.50 13.51
C LEU A 128 31.49 -18.04 13.75
N ARG A 129 32.08 -17.09 13.01
CA ARG A 129 31.87 -15.65 13.17
C ARG A 129 32.02 -14.90 11.85
N GLY A 130 31.50 -13.67 11.79
CA GLY A 130 31.54 -12.84 10.58
C GLY A 130 30.84 -13.54 9.40
N ASN A 131 31.41 -13.44 8.20
CA ASN A 131 30.83 -14.00 6.97
C ASN A 131 30.57 -15.51 7.07
N ALA A 132 31.44 -16.27 7.76
CA ALA A 132 31.24 -17.71 7.93
C ALA A 132 29.96 -18.04 8.72
N LEU A 133 29.63 -17.22 9.72
CA LEU A 133 28.36 -17.36 10.46
C LEU A 133 27.16 -16.96 9.61
N ASP A 134 27.31 -15.92 8.79
CA ASP A 134 26.24 -15.46 7.90
C ASP A 134 25.90 -16.52 6.84
N GLU A 135 26.91 -17.13 6.22
CA GLU A 135 26.74 -18.22 5.25
C GLU A 135 26.14 -19.48 5.91
N TRP A 136 26.66 -19.87 7.07
CA TRP A 136 26.13 -21.02 7.81
C TRP A 136 24.66 -20.81 8.21
N ALA A 137 24.30 -19.63 8.70
CA ALA A 137 22.93 -19.35 9.14
C ALA A 137 21.95 -19.28 7.96
N LYS A 138 22.38 -18.76 6.81
CA LYS A 138 21.58 -18.81 5.56
C LYS A 138 21.33 -20.26 5.13
N LYS A 139 22.40 -21.07 5.09
CA LYS A 139 22.29 -22.48 4.76
C LYS A 139 21.40 -23.24 5.75
N TRP A 140 21.48 -22.93 7.05
CA TRP A 140 20.58 -23.51 8.03
C TRP A 140 19.12 -23.20 7.72
N VAL A 141 18.81 -21.94 7.38
CA VAL A 141 17.45 -21.54 7.01
C VAL A 141 16.97 -22.27 5.76
N GLU A 142 17.81 -22.39 4.74
CA GLU A 142 17.52 -23.12 3.50
C GLU A 142 17.27 -24.61 3.75
N ASP A 143 18.08 -25.24 4.60
CA ASP A 143 18.03 -26.68 4.87
C ASP A 143 16.86 -27.07 5.82
N ASN A 144 16.26 -26.12 6.57
CA ASN A 144 15.33 -26.44 7.66
C ASN A 144 13.95 -25.77 7.59
N LEU A 145 13.77 -24.73 6.78
CA LEU A 145 12.49 -24.02 6.64
C LEU A 145 11.92 -24.21 5.24
N ASP A 146 10.60 -24.32 5.12
CA ASP A 146 9.93 -24.25 3.81
C ASP A 146 10.09 -22.85 3.19
N GLU A 147 10.02 -22.76 1.87
CA GLU A 147 10.24 -21.51 1.12
C GLU A 147 9.40 -20.32 1.64
N LYS A 148 8.13 -20.56 1.96
CA LYS A 148 7.21 -19.53 2.47
C LYS A 148 7.66 -19.01 3.84
N THR A 149 8.13 -19.89 4.70
CA THR A 149 8.69 -19.55 6.00
C THR A 149 10.04 -18.85 5.88
N GLN A 150 10.92 -19.30 4.96
CA GLN A 150 12.19 -18.61 4.67
C GLN A 150 11.96 -17.15 4.29
N LEU A 151 11.00 -16.89 3.39
CA LEU A 151 10.65 -15.55 2.93
C LEU A 151 10.16 -14.62 4.05
N SER A 152 9.67 -15.15 5.17
CA SER A 152 9.06 -14.32 6.21
C SER A 152 9.77 -14.31 7.55
N LEU A 153 10.43 -15.39 7.93
CA LEU A 153 11.12 -15.54 9.20
C LEU A 153 12.61 -15.88 9.03
N GLY A 154 13.09 -16.19 7.82
CA GLY A 154 14.50 -16.55 7.59
C GLY A 154 15.48 -15.51 8.11
N GLY A 155 15.25 -14.23 7.80
CA GLY A 155 16.07 -13.14 8.33
C GLY A 155 16.02 -13.00 9.86
N TRP A 156 14.88 -13.30 10.48
CA TRP A 156 14.74 -13.31 11.94
C TRP A 156 15.50 -14.47 12.57
N VAL A 157 15.39 -15.68 12.01
CA VAL A 157 16.13 -16.87 12.43
C VAL A 157 17.64 -16.63 12.34
N ILE A 158 18.12 -16.10 11.21
CA ILE A 158 19.54 -15.69 11.02
C ILE A 158 19.94 -14.68 12.11
N SER A 159 19.11 -13.67 12.38
CA SER A 159 19.40 -12.71 13.44
C SER A 159 19.51 -13.36 14.83
N ARG A 160 18.75 -14.42 15.12
CA ARG A 160 18.88 -15.17 16.38
C ARG A 160 20.20 -15.92 16.46
N PHE A 161 20.63 -16.59 15.38
CA PHE A 161 21.94 -17.24 15.34
C PHE A 161 23.10 -16.24 15.51
N LYS A 162 23.02 -15.08 14.85
CA LYS A 162 24.02 -14.01 14.99
C LYS A 162 24.15 -13.48 16.41
N LYS A 163 23.05 -13.45 17.16
CA LYS A 163 23.04 -13.08 18.58
C LYS A 163 23.54 -14.20 19.50
N GLY A 164 23.52 -15.46 19.03
CA GLY A 164 23.93 -16.62 19.83
C GLY A 164 23.24 -16.63 21.20
N PRO A 165 23.95 -16.92 22.30
CA PRO A 165 23.40 -16.91 23.66
C PRO A 165 22.75 -15.60 24.11
N SER A 166 23.11 -14.46 23.51
CA SER A 166 22.55 -13.15 23.85
C SER A 166 21.17 -12.89 23.23
N ALA A 167 20.66 -13.77 22.38
CA ALA A 167 19.27 -13.69 21.95
C ALA A 167 18.33 -14.00 23.13
N ILE A 168 17.32 -13.16 23.35
CA ILE A 168 16.30 -13.40 24.38
C ILE A 168 15.66 -14.79 24.12
N PRO A 169 15.66 -15.70 25.11
CA PRO A 169 15.06 -17.03 24.99
C PRO A 169 13.58 -16.96 24.64
N LEU A 170 13.09 -17.93 23.87
CA LEU A 170 11.68 -17.94 23.45
C LEU A 170 10.71 -18.01 24.63
N SER A 171 11.08 -18.72 25.69
CA SER A 171 10.30 -18.82 26.94
C SER A 171 10.04 -17.46 27.60
N VAL A 172 10.95 -16.50 27.47
CA VAL A 172 10.73 -15.14 27.99
C VAL A 172 9.57 -14.49 27.25
N TYR A 173 9.54 -14.58 25.91
CA TYR A 173 8.42 -14.04 25.14
C TYR A 173 7.11 -14.76 25.45
N ASP A 174 7.15 -16.07 25.68
CA ASP A 174 5.96 -16.83 26.10
C ASP A 174 5.39 -16.29 27.41
N THR A 175 6.24 -16.03 28.41
CA THR A 175 5.85 -15.38 29.67
C THR A 175 5.28 -13.97 29.45
N LEU A 176 5.97 -13.13 28.69
CA LEU A 176 5.51 -11.75 28.41
C LEU A 176 4.15 -11.74 27.69
N ARG A 177 3.90 -12.70 26.80
CA ARG A 177 2.62 -12.81 26.08
C ARG A 177 1.44 -13.12 27.00
N THR A 178 1.65 -13.71 28.17
CA THR A 178 0.57 -14.01 29.13
C THR A 178 -0.13 -12.74 29.66
N VAL A 179 0.57 -11.61 29.67
CA VAL A 179 0.05 -10.30 30.10
C VAL A 179 -0.19 -9.33 28.94
N SER A 180 -0.23 -9.81 27.70
CA SER A 180 -0.38 -8.96 26.51
C SER A 180 -1.66 -8.12 26.46
N ASN A 181 -2.72 -8.57 27.15
CA ASN A 181 -3.97 -7.83 27.28
C ASN A 181 -4.10 -7.08 28.61
N LYS A 182 -3.11 -7.19 29.52
CA LYS A 182 -3.12 -6.49 30.81
C LYS A 182 -2.65 -5.04 30.61
N THR A 183 -3.34 -4.12 31.29
CA THR A 183 -2.87 -2.74 31.48
C THR A 183 -2.41 -2.61 32.93
N PHE A 184 -1.15 -2.28 33.13
CA PHE A 184 -0.60 -1.96 34.45
C PHE A 184 -0.88 -0.49 34.74
N ALA A 185 -1.17 -0.16 35.99
CA ALA A 185 -1.53 1.19 36.42
C ALA A 185 -0.36 2.16 36.26
N ASN A 186 0.88 1.70 36.48
CA ASN A 186 2.08 2.54 36.40
C ASN A 186 3.37 1.74 36.15
N GLN A 187 4.49 2.45 36.05
CA GLN A 187 5.84 1.88 35.90
C GLN A 187 6.19 0.90 37.03
N THR A 188 5.86 1.26 38.28
CA THR A 188 6.19 0.44 39.46
C THR A 188 5.48 -0.91 39.41
N GLU A 189 4.20 -0.95 39.01
CA GLU A 189 3.43 -2.20 38.94
C GLU A 189 3.96 -3.13 37.84
N VAL A 190 4.31 -2.61 36.67
CA VAL A 190 4.85 -3.45 35.59
C VAL A 190 6.24 -3.98 35.95
N GLU A 191 7.08 -3.17 36.60
CA GLU A 191 8.39 -3.63 37.07
C GLU A 191 8.28 -4.69 38.16
N ALA A 192 7.37 -4.51 39.13
CA ALA A 192 7.11 -5.51 40.15
C ALA A 192 6.70 -6.86 39.54
N TRP A 193 5.82 -6.85 38.53
CA TRP A 193 5.44 -8.08 37.83
C TRP A 193 6.62 -8.70 37.06
N ILE A 194 7.48 -7.90 36.43
CA ILE A 194 8.69 -8.38 35.76
C ILE A 194 9.64 -9.03 36.77
N ASP A 195 9.80 -8.43 37.95
CA ASP A 195 10.67 -8.91 39.02
C ASP A 195 10.23 -10.27 39.54
N GLU A 196 8.92 -10.49 39.68
CA GLU A 196 8.33 -11.78 40.05
C GLU A 196 8.69 -12.92 39.07
N GLN A 197 9.01 -12.61 37.82
CA GLN A 197 9.37 -13.62 36.82
C GLN A 197 10.82 -14.11 36.94
N ASN A 198 11.65 -13.45 37.76
CA ASN A 198 13.06 -13.80 37.98
C ASN A 198 13.87 -13.95 36.68
N PHE A 199 13.66 -13.06 35.71
CA PHE A 199 14.46 -13.03 34.49
C PHE A 199 15.93 -12.68 34.78
N ASP A 200 16.84 -13.12 33.91
CA ASP A 200 18.23 -12.67 33.93
C ASP A 200 18.30 -11.13 33.96
N PRO A 201 19.17 -10.50 34.78
CA PRO A 201 19.22 -9.05 34.93
C PRO A 201 19.35 -8.28 33.62
N ALA A 202 20.13 -8.79 32.66
CA ALA A 202 20.31 -8.12 31.36
C ALA A 202 19.06 -8.23 30.47
N ILE A 203 18.27 -9.30 30.63
CA ILE A 203 16.99 -9.46 29.93
C ILE A 203 15.93 -8.58 30.57
N ARG A 204 15.88 -8.53 31.90
CA ARG A 204 15.00 -7.62 32.65
C ARG A 204 15.18 -6.18 32.20
N GLU A 205 16.42 -5.70 32.14
CA GLU A 205 16.72 -4.33 31.70
C GLU A 205 16.23 -4.07 30.27
N GLN A 206 16.44 -5.02 29.35
CA GLN A 206 15.90 -4.93 27.99
C GLN A 206 14.37 -4.83 27.96
N ILE A 207 13.67 -5.63 28.77
CA ILE A 207 12.21 -5.62 28.86
C ILE A 207 11.72 -4.25 29.38
N VAL A 208 12.25 -3.78 30.50
CA VAL A 208 11.86 -2.49 31.10
C VAL A 208 12.08 -1.34 30.12
N LYS A 209 13.23 -1.33 29.43
CA LYS A 209 13.56 -0.31 28.42
C LYS A 209 12.64 -0.35 27.19
N ALA A 210 12.13 -1.52 26.84
CA ALA A 210 11.24 -1.69 25.68
C ALA A 210 9.79 -1.25 25.96
N ILE A 211 9.40 -1.07 27.23
CA ILE A 211 8.06 -0.62 27.61
C ILE A 211 8.01 0.91 27.55
N PRO A 212 7.21 1.51 26.66
CA PRO A 212 7.17 2.96 26.54
C PRO A 212 6.41 3.61 27.71
N ALA A 213 6.85 4.83 28.07
CA ALA A 213 6.13 5.73 28.97
C ALA A 213 5.07 6.58 28.24
N THR A 214 4.76 6.21 27.00
CA THR A 214 3.77 6.85 26.14
C THR A 214 2.72 5.83 25.70
N LYS A 215 1.53 6.33 25.36
CA LYS A 215 0.51 5.60 24.64
C LYS A 215 0.43 6.17 23.23
N LYS A 216 0.20 5.29 22.25
CA LYS A 216 -0.08 5.71 20.88
C LYS A 216 -1.50 6.29 20.80
N VAL A 217 -1.61 7.46 20.21
CA VAL A 217 -2.86 8.07 19.74
C VAL A 217 -2.72 8.39 18.26
N ALA A 218 -3.80 8.80 17.61
CA ALA A 218 -3.71 9.27 16.23
C ALA A 218 -4.79 10.30 15.91
N ASN A 219 -4.54 11.11 14.88
CA ASN A 219 -5.54 11.95 14.23
C ASN A 219 -5.75 11.48 12.79
N ASP A 220 -6.99 11.51 12.35
CA ASP A 220 -7.37 11.35 10.95
C ASP A 220 -7.17 12.71 10.26
N VAL A 221 -6.23 12.77 9.31
CA VAL A 221 -5.82 14.01 8.65
C VAL A 221 -6.02 13.91 7.14
N ILE A 222 -6.61 14.96 6.56
CA ILE A 222 -6.64 15.17 5.10
C ILE A 222 -5.93 16.50 4.83
N LEU A 223 -4.90 16.45 3.98
CA LEU A 223 -4.15 17.62 3.55
C LEU A 223 -4.54 17.99 2.12
N CYS A 224 -4.66 19.29 1.87
CA CYS A 224 -4.61 19.87 0.54
C CYS A 224 -3.34 20.70 0.43
N LEU A 225 -2.51 20.37 -0.56
CA LEU A 225 -1.28 21.07 -0.85
C LEU A 225 -1.40 21.78 -2.20
N ASP A 226 -0.75 22.92 -2.34
CA ASP A 226 -0.53 23.52 -3.65
C ASP A 226 0.43 22.65 -4.48
N ALA A 227 0.05 22.31 -5.71
CA ALA A 227 0.85 21.40 -6.53
C ALA A 227 2.13 22.06 -7.10
N GLU A 228 2.19 23.40 -7.13
CA GLU A 228 3.36 24.14 -7.62
C GLU A 228 4.36 24.43 -6.51
N THR A 229 3.89 24.69 -5.29
CA THR A 229 4.76 25.10 -4.17
C THR A 229 4.94 24.05 -3.08
N GLY A 230 4.01 23.09 -2.96
CA GLY A 230 3.96 22.12 -1.87
C GLY A 230 3.44 22.69 -0.55
N GLU A 231 3.01 23.96 -0.52
CA GLU A 231 2.47 24.58 0.69
C GLU A 231 1.10 24.02 1.05
N VAL A 232 0.83 23.87 2.35
CA VAL A 232 -0.49 23.44 2.85
C VAL A 232 -1.50 24.56 2.61
N VAL A 233 -2.49 24.30 1.77
CA VAL A 233 -3.61 25.22 1.50
C VAL A 233 -4.66 25.11 2.60
N TRP A 234 -5.01 23.87 2.97
CA TRP A 234 -5.86 23.60 4.12
C TRP A 234 -5.54 22.24 4.72
N ARG A 235 -5.94 22.07 5.98
CA ARG A 235 -5.79 20.84 6.76
C ARG A 235 -7.10 20.52 7.47
N PHE A 236 -7.68 19.38 7.15
CA PHE A 236 -8.75 18.78 7.92
C PHE A 236 -8.15 17.82 8.95
N GLU A 237 -8.67 17.86 10.18
CA GLU A 237 -8.18 17.02 11.26
C GLU A 237 -9.33 16.60 12.20
N GLN A 238 -9.40 15.30 12.48
CA GLN A 238 -10.31 14.71 13.46
C GLN A 238 -9.55 13.73 14.34
N LYS A 239 -10.08 13.43 15.52
CA LYS A 239 -9.52 12.35 16.36
C LYS A 239 -9.64 11.02 15.61
N GLY A 240 -8.52 10.30 15.48
CA GLY A 240 -8.44 9.00 14.84
C GLY A 240 -8.03 7.89 15.81
N PHE A 241 -7.74 6.72 15.24
CA PHE A 241 -7.24 5.55 15.94
C PHE A 241 -5.87 5.12 15.40
N PRO A 242 -4.90 4.76 16.25
CA PRO A 242 -3.56 4.36 15.82
C PRO A 242 -3.57 2.97 15.13
N SER A 243 -3.93 2.96 13.85
CA SER A 243 -4.10 1.77 13.01
C SER A 243 -2.80 1.21 12.40
N GLY A 244 -1.70 1.94 12.55
CA GLY A 244 -0.38 1.66 11.98
C GLY A 244 -0.36 1.75 10.46
N ARG A 245 0.54 0.97 9.83
CA ARG A 245 0.72 0.93 8.37
C ARG A 245 -0.49 0.44 7.56
N ALA A 246 -1.54 -0.07 8.21
CA ALA A 246 -2.70 -0.62 7.52
C ALA A 246 -3.53 0.47 6.82
N SER A 247 -3.54 1.68 7.36
CA SER A 247 -4.26 2.82 6.79
C SER A 247 -3.43 3.50 5.72
N SER A 248 -3.48 2.94 4.52
CA SER A 248 -2.68 3.36 3.37
C SER A 248 -3.54 3.69 2.14
N SER A 249 -4.81 4.04 2.37
CA SER A 249 -5.73 4.48 1.31
C SER A 249 -5.23 5.77 0.65
N THR A 250 -5.30 5.82 -0.67
CA THR A 250 -5.18 7.07 -1.44
C THR A 250 -6.57 7.70 -1.52
N PRO A 251 -6.72 9.03 -1.30
CA PRO A 251 -8.04 9.67 -1.43
C PRO A 251 -8.54 9.64 -2.88
N CYS A 252 -9.85 9.75 -3.05
CA CYS A 252 -10.51 9.93 -4.34
C CYS A 252 -11.07 11.35 -4.42
N VAL A 253 -10.83 12.06 -5.52
CA VAL A 253 -11.36 13.40 -5.77
C VAL A 253 -12.38 13.33 -6.90
N ALA A 254 -13.63 13.69 -6.61
CA ALA A 254 -14.71 13.72 -7.59
C ALA A 254 -15.75 14.78 -7.20
N ASP A 255 -16.33 15.46 -8.18
CA ASP A 255 -17.41 16.44 -8.02
C ASP A 255 -17.13 17.53 -6.96
N GLY A 256 -15.89 18.03 -6.92
CA GLY A 256 -15.47 19.06 -5.97
C GLY A 256 -15.36 18.56 -4.52
N LYS A 257 -15.32 17.24 -4.31
CA LYS A 257 -15.19 16.60 -3.00
C LYS A 257 -13.98 15.66 -2.94
N VAL A 258 -13.44 15.50 -1.74
CA VAL A 258 -12.39 14.54 -1.42
C VAL A 258 -12.98 13.47 -0.53
N TYR A 259 -12.84 12.21 -0.94
CA TYR A 259 -13.29 11.03 -0.22
C TYR A 259 -12.06 10.27 0.31
N ALA A 260 -11.92 10.21 1.63
CA ALA A 260 -10.73 9.68 2.28
C ALA A 260 -11.10 8.66 3.36
N ALA A 261 -10.72 7.40 3.15
CA ALA A 261 -10.81 6.36 4.17
C ALA A 261 -9.56 6.43 5.07
N LEU A 262 -9.81 6.71 6.36
CA LEU A 262 -8.77 6.87 7.38
C LEU A 262 -8.93 5.78 8.44
N SER A 263 -8.72 6.07 9.73
CA SER A 263 -8.57 5.03 10.75
C SER A 263 -9.84 4.21 11.00
N GLU A 264 -10.97 4.85 11.30
CA GLU A 264 -12.25 4.17 11.57
C GLU A 264 -13.41 4.69 10.70
N HIS A 265 -13.16 5.75 9.92
CA HIS A 265 -14.18 6.42 9.12
C HIS A 265 -13.68 6.69 7.71
N ILE A 266 -14.65 6.80 6.80
CA ILE A 266 -14.47 7.50 5.52
C ILE A 266 -15.09 8.88 5.65
N TYR A 267 -14.34 9.89 5.23
CA TYR A 267 -14.74 11.29 5.28
C TYR A 267 -14.96 11.80 3.86
N CYS A 268 -15.94 12.70 3.72
CA CYS A 268 -16.09 13.57 2.58
C CYS A 268 -15.83 15.01 3.03
N VAL A 269 -14.87 15.65 2.38
CA VAL A 269 -14.57 17.07 2.60
C VAL A 269 -14.65 17.85 1.30
N ASP A 270 -14.92 19.14 1.38
CA ASP A 270 -14.87 20.04 0.22
C ASP A 270 -13.43 20.23 -0.29
N THR A 271 -13.21 20.18 -1.62
CA THR A 271 -11.86 20.33 -2.18
C THR A 271 -11.26 21.72 -1.95
N LYS A 272 -12.10 22.76 -1.82
CA LYS A 272 -11.65 24.16 -1.70
C LYS A 272 -11.46 24.56 -0.25
N SER A 273 -12.39 24.23 0.64
CA SER A 273 -12.33 24.66 2.05
C SER A 273 -11.75 23.60 2.99
N GLY A 274 -11.79 22.31 2.63
CA GLY A 274 -11.47 21.22 3.55
C GLY A 274 -12.53 20.98 4.62
N GLU A 275 -13.69 21.63 4.53
CA GLU A 275 -14.78 21.45 5.49
C GLU A 275 -15.45 20.08 5.32
N GLU A 276 -15.74 19.43 6.46
CA GLU A 276 -16.46 18.15 6.51
C GLU A 276 -17.87 18.33 5.94
N VAL A 277 -18.19 17.57 4.89
CA VAL A 277 -19.55 17.45 4.36
C VAL A 277 -20.29 16.35 5.10
N TRP A 278 -19.66 15.18 5.19
CA TRP A 278 -20.15 14.03 5.94
C TRP A 278 -19.00 13.10 6.33
N LYS A 279 -19.27 12.19 7.26
CA LYS A 279 -18.41 11.04 7.55
C LYS A 279 -19.25 9.82 7.89
N SER A 280 -18.74 8.65 7.51
CA SER A 280 -19.39 7.36 7.74
C SER A 280 -18.41 6.37 8.33
N LYS A 281 -18.92 5.51 9.21
CA LYS A 281 -18.10 4.50 9.90
C LYS A 281 -17.72 3.40 8.93
N LEU A 282 -16.45 3.00 8.96
CA LEU A 282 -15.96 1.85 8.20
C LEU A 282 -16.27 0.54 8.95
N ALA A 283 -16.50 -0.54 8.19
CA ALA A 283 -17.00 -1.81 8.73
C ALA A 283 -15.97 -2.62 9.53
N GLY A 284 -14.68 -2.37 9.35
CA GLY A 284 -13.56 -3.05 10.00
C GLY A 284 -12.88 -2.21 11.09
N LYS A 285 -12.10 -2.88 11.95
CA LYS A 285 -11.51 -2.31 13.18
C LYS A 285 -10.29 -1.39 12.97
N LYS A 286 -9.83 -1.24 11.72
CA LYS A 286 -8.65 -0.44 11.33
C LYS A 286 -8.85 0.10 9.92
N GLY A 287 -8.20 1.20 9.59
CA GLY A 287 -8.32 1.80 8.27
C GLY A 287 -7.73 0.93 7.16
N PRO A 288 -8.26 1.03 5.93
CA PRO A 288 -7.85 0.20 4.80
C PRO A 288 -6.61 0.73 4.09
N ALA A 289 -5.96 -0.15 3.34
CA ALA A 289 -5.05 0.21 2.25
C ALA A 289 -5.79 0.28 0.89
N SER A 290 -6.96 -0.35 0.78
CA SER A 290 -7.91 -0.13 -0.32
C SER A 290 -8.28 1.35 -0.40
N SER A 291 -8.31 1.87 -1.63
CA SER A 291 -8.69 3.25 -1.92
C SER A 291 -10.12 3.34 -2.48
N PRO A 292 -10.93 4.34 -2.09
CA PRO A 292 -12.29 4.51 -2.58
C PRO A 292 -12.35 4.67 -4.09
N LEU A 293 -13.38 4.08 -4.71
CA LEU A 293 -13.79 4.26 -6.09
C LEU A 293 -14.98 5.22 -6.14
N PHE A 294 -14.93 6.24 -6.98
CA PHE A 294 -16.13 6.99 -7.35
C PHE A 294 -16.75 6.35 -8.61
N LEU A 295 -18.04 5.99 -8.54
CA LEU A 295 -18.79 5.42 -9.64
C LEU A 295 -20.26 5.84 -9.54
N ASP A 296 -20.77 6.57 -10.53
CA ASP A 296 -22.19 6.95 -10.67
C ASP A 296 -22.83 7.49 -9.38
N GLY A 297 -22.17 8.48 -8.75
CA GLY A 297 -22.63 9.11 -7.51
C GLY A 297 -22.45 8.26 -6.26
N LYS A 298 -21.69 7.16 -6.34
CA LYS A 298 -21.38 6.27 -5.21
C LYS A 298 -19.89 6.28 -4.90
N ILE A 299 -19.56 6.12 -3.63
CA ILE A 299 -18.22 5.82 -3.15
C ILE A 299 -18.16 4.38 -2.71
N ILE A 300 -17.38 3.57 -3.43
CA ILE A 300 -17.28 2.13 -3.23
C ILE A 300 -15.89 1.78 -2.72
N ILE A 301 -15.81 1.07 -1.60
CA ILE A 301 -14.54 0.74 -0.95
C ILE A 301 -14.55 -0.68 -0.38
N GLN A 302 -13.40 -1.36 -0.48
CA GLN A 302 -13.22 -2.68 0.10
C GLN A 302 -12.44 -2.60 1.42
N GLN A 303 -13.16 -2.66 2.55
CA GLN A 303 -12.58 -2.63 3.88
C GLN A 303 -13.27 -3.66 4.79
N ASN A 304 -12.62 -4.82 4.98
CA ASN A 304 -13.18 -6.04 5.59
C ASN A 304 -14.38 -6.66 4.84
N MET A 305 -15.17 -5.84 4.16
CA MET A 305 -16.24 -6.16 3.21
C MET A 305 -16.25 -5.09 2.11
N LEU A 306 -16.96 -5.30 1.01
CA LEU A 306 -17.23 -4.24 0.04
C LEU A 306 -18.42 -3.43 0.52
N THR A 307 -18.33 -2.10 0.48
CA THR A 307 -19.42 -1.21 0.88
C THR A 307 -19.51 -0.06 -0.11
N ALA A 308 -20.74 0.29 -0.50
CA ALA A 308 -21.04 1.52 -1.22
C ALA A 308 -21.74 2.53 -0.33
N PHE A 309 -21.30 3.78 -0.44
CA PHE A 309 -21.93 4.93 0.18
C PHE A 309 -22.44 5.87 -0.91
N ASP A 310 -23.55 6.54 -0.66
CA ASP A 310 -23.99 7.68 -1.46
C ASP A 310 -22.93 8.79 -1.35
N ALA A 311 -22.42 9.28 -2.48
CA ALA A 311 -21.32 10.24 -2.48
C ALA A 311 -21.72 11.61 -1.92
N ALA A 312 -23.00 11.98 -2.03
CA ALA A 312 -23.48 13.28 -1.56
C ALA A 312 -23.75 13.32 -0.05
N THR A 313 -24.23 12.21 0.51
CA THR A 313 -24.74 12.15 1.89
C THR A 313 -23.90 11.27 2.84
N GLY A 314 -23.12 10.33 2.28
CA GLY A 314 -22.40 9.32 3.05
C GLY A 314 -23.27 8.17 3.55
N GLU A 315 -24.56 8.14 3.21
CA GLU A 315 -25.44 7.04 3.59
C GLU A 315 -24.95 5.72 2.98
N GLU A 316 -24.90 4.64 3.77
CA GLU A 316 -24.58 3.31 3.25
C GLU A 316 -25.72 2.85 2.33
N LEU A 317 -25.42 2.65 1.05
CA LEU A 317 -26.38 2.17 0.06
C LEU A 317 -26.52 0.65 0.11
N TRP A 318 -25.38 -0.03 0.16
CA TRP A 318 -25.33 -1.48 0.30
C TRP A 318 -23.98 -1.95 0.87
N PRO A 319 -24.00 -3.01 1.69
CA PRO A 319 -22.82 -3.77 2.05
C PRO A 319 -22.82 -5.17 1.38
N ASN A 320 -21.65 -5.64 0.98
CA ASN A 320 -21.43 -7.03 0.58
C ASN A 320 -20.38 -7.69 1.48
N LYS A 321 -20.86 -8.50 2.44
CA LYS A 321 -20.02 -9.17 3.44
C LYS A 321 -19.18 -10.31 2.89
N GLU A 322 -19.46 -10.80 1.68
CA GLU A 322 -18.75 -11.94 1.08
C GLU A 322 -17.44 -11.48 0.44
N ILE A 323 -17.39 -10.26 -0.10
CA ILE A 323 -16.19 -9.67 -0.69
C ILE A 323 -15.23 -9.19 0.41
N LYS A 324 -14.42 -10.12 0.94
CA LYS A 324 -13.43 -9.83 1.99
C LYS A 324 -12.17 -9.18 1.42
N GLY A 325 -11.58 -8.25 2.15
CA GLY A 325 -10.27 -7.69 1.84
C GLY A 325 -10.09 -6.28 2.41
N ALA A 326 -8.85 -5.78 2.43
CA ALA A 326 -8.57 -4.42 2.91
C ALA A 326 -7.38 -3.74 2.22
N ASN A 327 -6.63 -4.44 1.36
CA ASN A 327 -5.46 -3.90 0.65
C ASN A 327 -5.75 -3.56 -0.81
N GLN A 328 -6.73 -4.27 -1.36
CA GLN A 328 -7.10 -4.30 -2.76
C GLN A 328 -8.12 -3.22 -3.04
N SER A 329 -7.89 -2.40 -4.05
CA SER A 329 -8.88 -1.40 -4.44
C SER A 329 -9.84 -1.94 -5.50
N PRO A 330 -11.14 -1.57 -5.49
CA PRO A 330 -12.08 -1.96 -6.54
C PRO A 330 -11.79 -1.21 -7.86
N ALA A 331 -12.08 -1.82 -9.00
CA ALA A 331 -12.09 -1.15 -10.31
C ALA A 331 -13.52 -1.11 -10.86
N ALA A 332 -13.78 -0.26 -11.86
CA ALA A 332 -15.07 -0.20 -12.53
C ALA A 332 -14.97 -0.85 -13.93
N TRP A 333 -16.02 -1.52 -14.34
CA TRP A 333 -16.22 -1.98 -15.71
C TRP A 333 -17.71 -1.97 -16.05
N LYS A 334 -18.13 -1.07 -16.94
CA LYS A 334 -19.55 -0.84 -17.26
C LYS A 334 -20.36 -0.63 -15.96
N ASN A 335 -21.41 -1.41 -15.73
CA ASN A 335 -22.24 -1.38 -14.52
C ASN A 335 -21.70 -2.25 -13.36
N LEU A 336 -20.53 -2.89 -13.52
CA LEU A 336 -19.94 -3.76 -12.52
C LEU A 336 -18.77 -3.10 -11.79
N VAL A 337 -18.66 -3.43 -10.51
CA VAL A 337 -17.46 -3.23 -9.70
C VAL A 337 -16.64 -4.51 -9.74
N ILE A 338 -15.40 -4.39 -10.19
CA ILE A 338 -14.45 -5.50 -10.27
C ILE A 338 -13.61 -5.52 -9.00
N CYS A 339 -13.74 -6.59 -8.22
CA CYS A 339 -13.12 -6.73 -6.91
C CYS A 339 -12.19 -7.94 -6.89
N ASN A 340 -10.89 -7.70 -6.70
CA ASN A 340 -9.97 -8.77 -6.30
C ASN A 340 -10.06 -8.92 -4.78
N SER A 341 -10.89 -9.83 -4.30
CA SER A 341 -11.09 -10.08 -2.88
C SER A 341 -9.84 -10.74 -2.26
N ALA A 342 -9.94 -11.21 -1.03
CA ALA A 342 -8.90 -12.01 -0.39
C ALA A 342 -8.75 -13.42 -1.00
N LYS A 343 -9.75 -13.91 -1.73
CA LYS A 343 -9.82 -15.31 -2.23
C LYS A 343 -10.17 -15.45 -3.72
N ASP A 344 -10.92 -14.51 -4.26
CA ASP A 344 -11.54 -14.60 -5.59
C ASP A 344 -11.53 -13.25 -6.30
N LEU A 345 -11.67 -13.29 -7.62
CA LEU A 345 -12.02 -12.15 -8.44
C LEU A 345 -13.53 -12.15 -8.63
N CYS A 346 -14.19 -11.03 -8.35
CA CYS A 346 -15.64 -10.92 -8.41
C CYS A 346 -16.07 -9.74 -9.28
N GLY A 347 -17.11 -9.93 -10.08
CA GLY A 347 -17.91 -8.86 -10.66
C GLY A 347 -19.15 -8.64 -9.81
N VAL A 348 -19.32 -7.42 -9.32
CA VAL A 348 -20.39 -7.04 -8.40
C VAL A 348 -21.27 -5.99 -9.08
N ASP A 349 -22.57 -6.15 -9.05
CA ASP A 349 -23.49 -5.13 -9.55
C ASP A 349 -23.33 -3.84 -8.75
N SER A 350 -23.08 -2.72 -9.43
CA SER A 350 -22.80 -1.44 -8.77
C SER A 350 -24.01 -0.80 -8.08
N GLU A 351 -25.24 -1.19 -8.46
CA GLU A 351 -26.47 -0.68 -7.88
C GLU A 351 -26.90 -1.46 -6.66
N THR A 352 -26.81 -2.80 -6.70
CA THR A 352 -27.31 -3.67 -5.63
C THR A 352 -26.23 -4.18 -4.68
N GLY A 353 -24.97 -4.18 -5.13
CA GLY A 353 -23.87 -4.80 -4.40
C GLY A 353 -23.86 -6.33 -4.46
N GLU A 354 -24.72 -6.94 -5.28
CA GLU A 354 -24.79 -8.40 -5.42
C GLU A 354 -23.68 -8.93 -6.33
N ILE A 355 -23.17 -10.12 -6.00
CA ILE A 355 -22.15 -10.79 -6.83
C ILE A 355 -22.85 -11.33 -8.08
N VAL A 356 -22.44 -10.85 -9.25
CA VAL A 356 -22.93 -11.35 -10.55
C VAL A 356 -22.16 -12.60 -10.95
N TRP A 357 -20.84 -12.59 -10.75
CA TRP A 357 -19.98 -13.71 -11.07
C TRP A 357 -18.72 -13.73 -10.19
N GLN A 358 -18.09 -14.91 -10.10
CA GLN A 358 -16.83 -15.13 -9.39
C GLN A 358 -15.88 -15.96 -10.24
N GLN A 359 -14.58 -15.68 -10.13
CA GLN A 359 -13.51 -16.42 -10.75
C GLN A 359 -12.30 -16.60 -9.81
N PRO A 360 -11.40 -17.57 -10.09
CA PRO A 360 -10.15 -17.69 -9.38
C PRO A 360 -9.37 -16.37 -9.35
N GLY A 361 -8.95 -15.94 -8.17
CA GLY A 361 -8.27 -14.67 -7.98
C GLY A 361 -7.64 -14.61 -6.59
N GLY A 362 -7.80 -13.49 -5.90
CA GLY A 362 -7.37 -13.34 -4.51
C GLY A 362 -5.92 -12.88 -4.37
N GLY A 363 -5.67 -11.72 -3.78
CA GLY A 363 -4.30 -11.17 -3.64
C GLY A 363 -4.20 -9.89 -2.81
N ASP A 364 -3.18 -9.06 -3.09
CA ASP A 364 -3.08 -7.66 -2.62
C ASP A 364 -2.97 -6.62 -3.76
N GLY A 365 -2.92 -7.05 -5.04
CA GLY A 365 -2.83 -6.17 -6.21
C GLY A 365 -4.19 -5.77 -6.82
N THR A 366 -4.39 -4.46 -7.02
CA THR A 366 -5.61 -3.88 -7.61
C THR A 366 -5.80 -4.42 -9.04
N PRO A 367 -6.98 -4.97 -9.41
CA PRO A 367 -7.21 -5.41 -10.78
C PRO A 367 -7.10 -4.23 -11.75
N VAL A 368 -6.52 -4.47 -12.92
CA VAL A 368 -6.53 -3.50 -14.02
C VAL A 368 -7.55 -3.94 -15.05
N VAL A 369 -8.39 -3.01 -15.48
CA VAL A 369 -9.38 -3.21 -16.53
C VAL A 369 -8.98 -2.34 -17.72
N SER A 370 -8.99 -2.93 -18.91
CA SER A 370 -8.85 -2.22 -20.18
C SER A 370 -9.86 -2.82 -21.15
N ASP A 371 -10.75 -1.98 -21.67
CA ASP A 371 -11.89 -2.42 -22.48
C ASP A 371 -12.68 -3.53 -21.79
N ASP A 372 -12.77 -4.71 -22.40
CA ASP A 372 -13.44 -5.88 -21.85
C ASP A 372 -12.43 -6.92 -21.30
N THR A 373 -11.22 -6.51 -20.91
CA THR A 373 -10.23 -7.41 -20.32
C THR A 373 -9.83 -6.96 -18.92
N VAL A 374 -9.73 -7.91 -17.99
CA VAL A 374 -9.19 -7.68 -16.65
C VAL A 374 -7.94 -8.52 -16.42
N VAL A 375 -6.92 -7.92 -15.81
CA VAL A 375 -5.74 -8.64 -15.32
C VAL A 375 -5.62 -8.46 -13.82
N VAL A 376 -5.33 -9.56 -13.13
CA VAL A 376 -5.31 -9.61 -11.67
C VAL A 376 -4.08 -10.37 -11.15
N SER A 377 -3.43 -9.81 -10.13
CA SER A 377 -2.42 -10.55 -9.35
C SER A 377 -3.12 -11.45 -8.32
N SER A 378 -2.67 -12.70 -8.22
CA SER A 378 -3.27 -13.73 -7.37
C SER A 378 -2.24 -14.46 -6.50
N ARG A 379 -2.71 -15.03 -5.39
CA ARG A 379 -1.98 -15.91 -4.46
C ARG A 379 -2.24 -17.39 -4.70
N LEU A 380 -2.95 -17.73 -5.79
CA LEU A 380 -3.18 -19.11 -6.17
C LEU A 380 -1.86 -19.75 -6.62
N ASP A 381 -1.64 -20.98 -6.18
CA ASP A 381 -0.47 -21.75 -6.56
C ASP A 381 -0.50 -22.02 -8.07
N GLY A 382 0.60 -21.69 -8.76
CA GLY A 382 0.68 -21.80 -10.22
C GLY A 382 -0.13 -20.78 -11.03
N LYS A 383 -0.89 -19.86 -10.39
CA LYS A 383 -1.70 -18.83 -11.07
C LYS A 383 -1.58 -17.47 -10.36
N ASN A 384 -0.40 -16.86 -10.41
CA ASN A 384 -0.09 -15.62 -9.69
C ASN A 384 -0.40 -14.34 -10.47
N LEU A 385 -0.59 -14.43 -11.78
CA LEU A 385 -1.09 -13.36 -12.63
C LEU A 385 -2.07 -13.99 -13.63
N ILE A 386 -3.30 -13.48 -13.69
CA ILE A 386 -4.37 -14.08 -14.48
C ILE A 386 -5.04 -13.00 -15.31
N ALA A 387 -5.28 -13.28 -16.59
CA ALA A 387 -6.09 -12.44 -17.47
C ALA A 387 -7.44 -13.10 -17.74
N TYR A 388 -8.50 -12.29 -17.73
CA TYR A 388 -9.84 -12.72 -18.08
C TYR A 388 -10.48 -11.78 -19.09
N GLN A 389 -11.22 -12.36 -20.03
CA GLN A 389 -12.19 -11.66 -20.88
C GLN A 389 -13.48 -11.45 -20.08
N LEU A 390 -13.86 -10.19 -19.87
CA LEU A 390 -15.08 -9.80 -19.19
C LEU A 390 -16.28 -9.88 -20.13
N THR A 391 -17.39 -10.35 -19.57
CA THR A 391 -18.74 -10.34 -20.15
C THR A 391 -19.72 -9.87 -19.06
N GLU A 392 -20.91 -9.41 -19.42
CA GLU A 392 -21.88 -8.91 -18.42
C GLU A 392 -22.23 -9.97 -17.36
N GLY A 393 -22.25 -11.25 -17.73
CA GLY A 393 -22.60 -12.36 -16.85
C GLY A 393 -21.42 -13.19 -16.33
N GLY A 394 -20.17 -12.84 -16.66
CA GLY A 394 -19.03 -13.70 -16.32
C GLY A 394 -17.68 -13.18 -16.77
N ALA A 395 -16.65 -13.95 -16.46
CA ALA A 395 -15.28 -13.68 -16.90
C ALA A 395 -14.64 -15.00 -17.37
N GLU A 396 -14.13 -15.05 -18.59
CA GLU A 396 -13.49 -16.24 -19.18
C GLU A 396 -11.96 -16.12 -19.08
N GLU A 397 -11.29 -17.15 -18.54
CA GLU A 397 -9.83 -17.14 -18.39
C GLU A 397 -9.17 -17.14 -19.78
N LEU A 398 -8.36 -16.12 -20.07
CA LEU A 398 -7.56 -16.05 -21.29
C LEU A 398 -6.24 -16.81 -21.09
N TRP A 399 -5.55 -16.51 -19.99
CA TRP A 399 -4.30 -17.16 -19.62
C TRP A 399 -3.98 -16.90 -18.14
N ALA A 400 -3.09 -17.72 -17.59
CA ALA A 400 -2.55 -17.56 -16.24
C ALA A 400 -1.06 -17.91 -16.19
N HIS A 401 -0.30 -17.17 -15.38
CA HIS A 401 1.12 -17.40 -15.13
C HIS A 401 1.39 -17.62 -13.65
N GLY A 402 2.15 -18.67 -13.33
CA GLY A 402 2.61 -18.98 -11.98
C GLY A 402 4.06 -18.56 -11.77
N PHE A 403 4.36 -18.00 -10.59
CA PHE A 403 5.73 -17.66 -10.19
C PHE A 403 5.81 -17.58 -8.66
N LEU A 404 7.00 -17.71 -8.09
CA LEU A 404 7.19 -17.62 -6.64
C LEU A 404 6.89 -16.18 -6.17
N ALA A 405 5.65 -15.94 -5.74
CA ALA A 405 5.20 -14.64 -5.28
C ALA A 405 5.51 -14.46 -3.78
N ARG A 406 6.23 -13.38 -3.44
CA ARG A 406 6.30 -12.90 -2.05
C ARG A 406 4.93 -12.37 -1.60
N ARG A 407 4.77 -12.12 -0.29
CA ARG A 407 3.47 -11.74 0.34
C ARG A 407 2.76 -10.54 -0.31
N TYR A 408 3.49 -9.65 -0.98
CA TYR A 408 2.99 -8.37 -1.51
C TYR A 408 3.38 -8.23 -2.98
N GLY A 409 2.45 -7.77 -3.82
CA GLY A 409 2.66 -7.56 -5.25
C GLY A 409 2.15 -6.19 -5.69
N SER A 410 2.82 -5.63 -6.70
CA SER A 410 2.36 -4.43 -7.42
C SER A 410 1.10 -4.76 -8.22
N SER A 411 0.33 -3.72 -8.56
CA SER A 411 -0.80 -3.89 -9.47
C SER A 411 -0.31 -3.95 -10.95
N PRO A 412 -0.87 -4.80 -11.82
CA PRO A 412 -0.48 -4.91 -13.22
C PRO A 412 -0.98 -3.72 -14.06
N ILE A 413 -0.32 -3.42 -15.18
CA ILE A 413 -0.74 -2.43 -16.19
C ILE A 413 -1.05 -3.15 -17.51
N ILE A 414 -2.09 -2.72 -18.22
CA ILE A 414 -2.33 -3.06 -19.63
C ILE A 414 -2.01 -1.81 -20.46
N HIS A 415 -1.12 -1.92 -21.44
CA HIS A 415 -0.79 -0.83 -22.36
C HIS A 415 -0.33 -1.41 -23.70
N ASP A 416 -0.83 -0.85 -24.80
CA ASP A 416 -0.46 -1.19 -26.19
C ASP A 416 -0.43 -2.69 -26.51
N GLY A 417 -1.41 -3.44 -26.00
CA GLY A 417 -1.53 -4.89 -26.23
C GLY A 417 -0.65 -5.76 -25.32
N PHE A 418 0.00 -5.16 -24.33
CA PHE A 418 0.88 -5.86 -23.39
C PHE A 418 0.45 -5.68 -21.94
N VAL A 419 0.74 -6.69 -21.12
CA VAL A 419 0.59 -6.68 -19.68
C VAL A 419 1.95 -6.55 -19.01
N TYR A 420 2.10 -5.51 -18.19
CA TYR A 420 3.30 -5.29 -17.38
C TYR A 420 3.01 -5.57 -15.92
N HIS A 421 3.79 -6.47 -15.32
CA HIS A 421 3.76 -6.72 -13.87
C HIS A 421 5.16 -6.51 -13.30
N LEU A 422 5.38 -5.33 -12.71
CA LEU A 422 6.70 -4.80 -12.35
C LEU A 422 6.80 -4.60 -10.84
N GLY A 423 7.13 -5.65 -10.11
CA GLY A 423 7.15 -5.56 -8.64
C GLY A 423 7.91 -6.68 -7.96
N SER A 424 8.34 -6.39 -6.74
CA SER A 424 9.23 -7.27 -5.95
C SER A 424 10.54 -7.58 -6.70
N GLU A 425 10.87 -8.84 -6.94
CA GLU A 425 12.17 -9.28 -7.45
C GLU A 425 12.14 -9.57 -8.96
N ARG A 426 11.07 -9.19 -9.65
CA ARG A 426 10.79 -9.63 -11.02
C ARG A 426 10.02 -8.58 -11.82
N HIS A 427 10.43 -8.39 -13.06
CA HIS A 427 9.66 -7.68 -14.08
C HIS A 427 9.28 -8.66 -15.18
N ILE A 428 8.01 -8.63 -15.58
CA ILE A 428 7.50 -9.44 -16.68
C ILE A 428 6.61 -8.60 -17.59
N CYS A 429 6.73 -8.84 -18.88
CA CYS A 429 5.83 -8.38 -19.93
C CYS A 429 5.24 -9.58 -20.66
N ILE A 430 3.92 -9.57 -20.84
CA ILE A 430 3.17 -10.63 -21.50
C ILE A 430 2.35 -10.01 -22.62
N ASN A 431 2.35 -10.63 -23.80
CA ASN A 431 1.40 -10.27 -24.85
C ASN A 431 -0.02 -10.57 -24.37
N LEU A 432 -0.89 -9.57 -24.36
CA LEU A 432 -2.24 -9.68 -23.78
C LEU A 432 -3.09 -10.73 -24.50
N GLU A 433 -2.98 -10.82 -25.82
CA GLU A 433 -3.79 -11.71 -26.66
C GLU A 433 -3.31 -13.16 -26.57
N SER A 434 -2.01 -13.40 -26.82
CA SER A 434 -1.48 -14.77 -26.85
C SER A 434 -1.17 -15.34 -25.47
N GLY A 435 -0.99 -14.48 -24.46
CA GLY A 435 -0.50 -14.88 -23.15
C GLY A 435 0.98 -15.26 -23.13
N GLU A 436 1.71 -15.11 -24.24
CA GLU A 436 3.13 -15.42 -24.31
C GLU A 436 3.96 -14.38 -23.56
N ILE A 437 4.97 -14.84 -22.82
CA ILE A 437 5.93 -13.96 -22.15
C ILE A 437 6.78 -13.31 -23.24
N ALA A 438 6.63 -12.00 -23.41
CA ALA A 438 7.44 -11.23 -24.34
C ALA A 438 8.86 -11.03 -23.78
N TRP A 439 8.95 -10.69 -22.49
CA TRP A 439 10.21 -10.68 -21.77
C TRP A 439 10.02 -10.84 -20.26
N GLU A 440 11.05 -11.36 -19.59
CA GLU A 440 11.10 -11.55 -18.13
C GLU A 440 12.53 -11.35 -17.62
N ARG A 441 12.65 -10.74 -16.43
CA ARG A 441 13.95 -10.56 -15.77
C ARG A 441 13.83 -10.43 -14.25
N GLU A 442 14.94 -10.73 -13.59
CA GLU A 442 15.14 -10.34 -12.19
C GLU A 442 15.33 -8.82 -12.09
N ALA A 443 14.66 -8.19 -11.12
CA ALA A 443 14.75 -6.75 -10.88
C ALA A 443 14.49 -6.45 -9.40
N SER A 444 15.26 -5.56 -8.78
CA SER A 444 15.05 -5.17 -7.37
C SER A 444 14.04 -4.04 -7.22
N SER A 445 12.80 -4.31 -7.60
CA SER A 445 11.70 -3.35 -7.55
C SER A 445 10.98 -3.30 -6.22
N SER A 446 10.18 -2.26 -6.06
CA SER A 446 9.33 -2.08 -4.90
C SER A 446 8.00 -2.80 -5.02
N ILE A 447 7.17 -2.71 -3.97
CA ILE A 447 5.79 -3.21 -3.99
C ILE A 447 4.79 -2.15 -4.49
N SER A 448 5.28 -0.92 -4.69
CA SER A 448 4.54 0.18 -5.32
C SER A 448 4.07 -0.21 -6.72
N SER A 449 2.90 0.27 -7.12
CA SER A 449 2.40 0.05 -8.48
C SER A 449 3.09 1.04 -9.44
N PRO A 450 3.56 0.58 -10.62
CA PRO A 450 4.15 1.47 -11.62
C PRO A 450 3.07 2.36 -12.26
N LEU A 451 3.51 3.30 -13.08
CA LEU A 451 2.65 4.01 -14.03
C LEU A 451 3.25 4.07 -15.43
N VAL A 452 2.40 4.27 -16.45
CA VAL A 452 2.80 4.55 -17.83
C VAL A 452 2.54 6.03 -18.12
N ALA A 453 3.49 6.68 -18.78
CA ALA A 453 3.34 8.03 -19.32
C ALA A 453 4.19 8.15 -20.58
N ASP A 454 3.66 8.77 -21.64
CA ASP A 454 4.42 9.05 -22.86
C ASP A 454 5.15 7.81 -23.45
N GLY A 455 4.49 6.64 -23.44
CA GLY A 455 5.06 5.36 -23.89
C GLY A 455 6.16 4.78 -22.99
N LYS A 456 6.26 5.26 -21.75
CA LYS A 456 7.33 4.89 -20.80
C LYS A 456 6.75 4.43 -19.47
N LEU A 457 7.21 3.29 -18.99
CA LEU A 457 6.95 2.76 -17.66
C LEU A 457 7.87 3.45 -16.65
N LEU A 458 7.27 4.00 -15.59
CA LEU A 458 7.99 4.58 -14.45
C LEU A 458 7.84 3.63 -13.25
N VAL A 459 8.97 3.10 -12.78
CA VAL A 459 9.01 2.03 -11.78
C VAL A 459 9.92 2.40 -10.62
N TYR A 460 9.46 2.18 -9.39
CA TYR A 460 10.32 2.32 -8.21
C TYR A 460 11.23 1.11 -8.02
N GLU A 461 12.52 1.39 -7.97
CA GLU A 461 13.56 0.42 -7.65
C GLU A 461 14.23 0.72 -6.31
N ASN A 462 14.84 -0.32 -5.73
CA ASN A 462 15.58 -0.24 -4.47
C ASN A 462 14.78 0.44 -3.35
N ARG A 463 13.56 -0.06 -3.12
CA ARG A 463 12.65 0.45 -2.09
C ARG A 463 12.32 1.96 -2.26
N GLY A 464 12.16 2.42 -3.49
CA GLY A 464 11.83 3.81 -3.81
C GLY A 464 13.04 4.74 -3.87
N GLY A 465 14.26 4.24 -3.65
CA GLY A 465 15.47 5.05 -3.79
C GLY A 465 15.65 5.62 -5.20
N PHE A 466 15.22 4.86 -6.21
CA PHE A 466 15.29 5.25 -7.62
C PHE A 466 13.95 5.11 -8.32
N ILE A 467 13.77 5.92 -9.37
CA ILE A 467 12.78 5.70 -10.41
C ILE A 467 13.51 5.26 -11.69
N SER A 468 13.13 4.10 -12.22
CA SER A 468 13.59 3.59 -13.51
C SER A 468 12.57 3.97 -14.58
N MET A 469 13.07 4.30 -15.75
CA MET A 469 12.29 4.52 -16.96
C MET A 469 12.53 3.36 -17.92
N ILE A 470 11.46 2.71 -18.36
CA ILE A 470 11.51 1.55 -19.25
C ILE A 470 10.58 1.85 -20.42
N GLU A 471 10.96 1.48 -21.64
CA GLU A 471 10.08 1.60 -22.80
C GLU A 471 8.87 0.67 -22.65
N ALA A 472 7.68 1.17 -23.01
CA ALA A 472 6.43 0.41 -22.93
C ALA A 472 6.05 -0.19 -24.31
N SER A 473 7.01 -0.76 -25.03
CA SER A 473 6.84 -1.29 -26.40
C SER A 473 6.55 -2.80 -26.46
N GLY A 474 6.80 -3.52 -25.37
CA GLY A 474 6.49 -4.95 -25.24
C GLY A 474 7.37 -5.91 -26.06
N GLU A 475 8.08 -5.43 -27.09
CA GLU A 475 8.99 -6.24 -27.93
C GLU A 475 10.20 -6.76 -27.16
N ASP A 476 10.88 -5.90 -26.41
CA ASP A 476 12.08 -6.21 -25.63
C ASP A 476 12.09 -5.41 -24.31
N TYR A 477 12.89 -5.87 -23.34
CA TYR A 477 13.17 -5.08 -22.15
C TYR A 477 14.18 -3.97 -22.49
N ASN A 478 13.70 -2.74 -22.64
CA ASN A 478 14.53 -1.57 -22.93
C ASN A 478 14.53 -0.57 -21.76
N ASN A 479 15.62 -0.57 -20.97
CA ASN A 479 15.79 0.36 -19.86
C ASN A 479 16.34 1.70 -20.36
N LEU A 480 15.52 2.74 -20.28
CA LEU A 480 15.81 4.09 -20.72
C LEU A 480 16.56 4.89 -19.63
N GLY A 481 17.00 4.26 -18.55
CA GLY A 481 17.78 4.88 -17.48
C GLY A 481 17.04 4.95 -16.15
N LYS A 482 17.73 5.49 -15.13
CA LYS A 482 17.18 5.63 -13.78
C LYS A 482 17.68 6.91 -13.11
N ALA A 483 16.87 7.45 -12.21
CA ALA A 483 17.20 8.63 -11.43
C ALA A 483 16.92 8.43 -9.94
N LYS A 484 17.68 9.10 -9.08
CA LYS A 484 17.49 9.05 -7.63
C LYS A 484 16.34 9.99 -7.22
N VAL A 485 15.38 9.46 -6.47
CA VAL A 485 14.20 10.24 -6.01
C VAL A 485 13.91 10.10 -4.52
N GLY A 486 14.35 9.02 -3.86
CA GLY A 486 14.15 8.86 -2.41
C GLY A 486 12.68 8.71 -1.98
N ALA A 487 11.85 8.12 -2.84
CA ALA A 487 10.44 7.86 -2.56
C ALA A 487 10.25 6.77 -1.50
N LEU A 488 9.05 6.76 -0.91
CA LEU A 488 8.58 5.75 0.01
C LEU A 488 8.27 4.45 -0.75
N TYR A 489 8.76 3.31 -0.26
CA TYR A 489 8.75 2.04 -1.00
C TYR A 489 7.35 1.44 -1.30
N CYS A 490 6.31 1.79 -0.55
CA CYS A 490 4.96 1.28 -0.80
C CYS A 490 4.05 2.23 -1.57
N ALA A 491 4.29 3.54 -1.47
CA ALA A 491 3.41 4.54 -2.05
C ALA A 491 3.68 4.63 -3.54
N SER A 492 2.64 4.63 -4.37
CA SER A 492 2.80 4.72 -5.81
C SER A 492 2.94 6.18 -6.24
N PRO A 493 3.70 6.46 -7.32
CA PRO A 493 3.79 7.81 -7.85
C PRO A 493 2.44 8.30 -8.41
N ALA A 494 2.24 9.61 -8.38
CA ALA A 494 1.18 10.29 -9.12
C ALA A 494 1.80 11.30 -10.09
N MET A 495 1.16 11.56 -11.22
CA MET A 495 1.74 12.38 -12.28
C MET A 495 0.74 13.39 -12.84
N ALA A 496 1.21 14.60 -13.13
CA ALA A 496 0.46 15.63 -13.84
C ALA A 496 1.41 16.43 -14.74
N GLY A 497 1.11 16.49 -16.04
CA GLY A 497 2.02 17.06 -17.03
C GLY A 497 3.40 16.38 -16.99
N LYS A 498 4.48 17.15 -16.87
CA LYS A 498 5.85 16.62 -16.68
C LYS A 498 6.28 16.51 -15.20
N SER A 499 5.36 16.74 -14.27
CA SER A 499 5.63 16.67 -12.83
C SER A 499 5.18 15.33 -12.26
N ILE A 500 6.01 14.75 -11.40
CA ILE A 500 5.72 13.52 -10.66
C ILE A 500 5.79 13.81 -9.16
N TYR A 501 4.76 13.39 -8.45
CA TYR A 501 4.54 13.66 -7.03
C TYR A 501 4.68 12.37 -6.25
N LEU A 502 5.56 12.39 -5.25
CA LEU A 502 5.97 11.21 -4.51
C LEU A 502 5.79 11.42 -3.01
N ARG A 503 5.35 10.39 -2.30
CA ARG A 503 5.55 10.30 -0.85
C ARG A 503 7.01 9.97 -0.57
N THR A 504 7.59 10.62 0.43
CA THR A 504 8.88 10.23 1.01
C THR A 504 8.66 9.67 2.42
N PRO A 505 9.70 9.23 3.15
CA PRO A 505 9.56 8.82 4.54
C PRO A 505 8.95 9.88 5.49
N LYS A 506 9.04 11.17 5.13
CA LYS A 506 8.62 12.28 6.02
C LYS A 506 7.93 13.45 5.31
N SER A 507 7.61 13.35 4.02
CA SER A 507 7.12 14.50 3.23
C SER A 507 6.36 14.05 1.98
N VAL A 508 5.88 15.04 1.23
CA VAL A 508 5.56 14.92 -0.20
C VAL A 508 6.60 15.72 -0.99
N ALA A 509 7.03 15.20 -2.14
CA ALA A 509 7.98 15.87 -3.02
C ALA A 509 7.45 15.93 -4.46
N CYS A 510 7.74 17.04 -5.14
CA CYS A 510 7.51 17.19 -6.58
C CYS A 510 8.84 17.17 -7.32
N PHE A 511 8.94 16.26 -8.28
CA PHE A 511 10.02 16.27 -9.26
C PHE A 511 9.46 16.61 -10.63
N ARG A 512 10.24 17.26 -11.49
CA ARG A 512 9.85 17.59 -12.87
C ARG A 512 10.87 17.06 -13.87
N PHE A 513 10.36 16.35 -14.87
CA PHE A 513 11.12 15.97 -16.05
C PHE A 513 11.24 17.19 -16.98
N GLU A 514 12.45 17.48 -17.48
CA GLU A 514 12.71 18.58 -18.40
C GLU A 514 12.63 18.15 -19.87
#